data_AF-F2UTS5-F1
#
_entry.id   AF-F2UTS5-F1
#
_cell.length_a   1.000
_cell.length_b   1.000
_cell.length_c   1.000
_cell.angle_alpha   90.00
_cell.angle_beta   90.00
_cell.angle_gamma   90.00
#
_symmetry.space_group_name_H-M   'P 1'
#
loop_
_entity.id
_entity.type
_entity.pdbx_description
1 polymer ?
#
loop_
_entity_poly.entity_id
_entity_poly.type
_entity_poly.pdbx_seq_one_letter_code
_entity_poly.pdbx_strand_id
1 'polypeptide(L)'
;MADPSDRGIRESNLIDLTKLVIEEGKTVSFVYVDIVCLNNEGNLFDAANIAALRAILNTKYKIEGKEETFTLPIDKSKLAISHTFTKINGNIFFDPSAEEEKTADARFTIGLSEKINSLQKGGDGMFTPEEIDFCVEKAIEIRKETFKTLMENINN
;
A
#
# COMPACT_ATOMS: atom_id res chain seq x y z
N MET A 1 3.08 -8.13 -14.11
CA MET A 1 3.75 -8.20 -12.79
C MET A 1 3.03 -7.21 -11.89
N ALA A 2 2.53 -7.64 -10.73
CA ALA A 2 1.83 -6.75 -9.81
C ALA A 2 2.79 -5.69 -9.26
N ASP A 3 2.32 -4.45 -9.20
CA ASP A 3 2.99 -3.30 -8.59
C ASP A 3 3.21 -3.55 -7.07
N PRO A 4 4.31 -3.05 -6.46
CA PRO A 4 4.53 -3.09 -5.01
C PRO A 4 3.29 -2.75 -4.16
N SER A 5 2.50 -1.78 -4.60
CA SER A 5 1.30 -1.27 -3.92
C SER A 5 0.14 -2.26 -3.94
N ASP A 6 -0.08 -2.96 -5.06
CA ASP A 6 -1.10 -4.03 -5.16
C ASP A 6 -0.70 -5.23 -4.29
N ARG A 7 0.59 -5.61 -4.32
CA ARG A 7 1.11 -6.72 -3.51
C ARG A 7 0.92 -6.45 -2.01
N GLY A 8 1.24 -5.24 -1.55
CA GLY A 8 1.04 -4.85 -0.15
C GLY A 8 -0.42 -5.06 0.31
N ILE A 9 -1.38 -4.60 -0.47
CA ILE A 9 -2.81 -4.66 -0.13
C ILE A 9 -3.37 -6.09 -0.18
N ARG A 10 -2.97 -6.87 -1.19
CA ARG A 10 -3.43 -8.26 -1.34
C ARG A 10 -2.84 -9.18 -0.28
N GLU A 11 -1.53 -9.12 -0.08
CA GLU A 11 -0.83 -10.00 0.87
C GLU A 11 -1.14 -9.67 2.33
N SER A 12 -1.63 -8.45 2.60
CA SER A 12 -2.11 -8.12 3.93
C SER A 12 -3.46 -8.73 4.28
N ASN A 13 -4.22 -9.23 3.31
CA ASN A 13 -5.60 -9.68 3.51
C ASN A 13 -6.45 -8.59 4.18
N LEU A 14 -6.28 -7.34 3.72
CA LEU A 14 -6.97 -6.16 4.27
C LEU A 14 -8.50 -6.31 4.23
N ILE A 15 -9.01 -6.82 3.10
CA ILE A 15 -10.45 -7.02 2.86
C ILE A 15 -10.76 -8.50 3.09
N ASP A 16 -11.72 -8.75 3.96
CA ASP A 16 -12.23 -10.10 4.19
C ASP A 16 -13.11 -10.54 3.01
N LEU A 17 -12.50 -11.23 2.05
CA LEU A 17 -13.16 -11.68 0.81
C LEU A 17 -14.32 -12.65 1.08
N THR A 18 -14.31 -13.36 2.21
CA THR A 18 -15.39 -14.30 2.56
C THR A 18 -16.71 -13.58 2.82
N LYS A 19 -16.63 -12.35 3.34
CA LYS A 19 -17.78 -11.48 3.59
C LYS A 19 -18.31 -10.78 2.34
N LEU A 20 -17.63 -10.92 1.20
CA LEU A 20 -18.11 -10.42 -0.09
C LEU A 20 -18.97 -11.44 -0.84
N VAL A 21 -19.11 -12.67 -0.34
CA VAL A 21 -19.99 -13.69 -0.91
C VAL A 21 -21.43 -13.32 -0.58
N ILE A 22 -22.26 -13.15 -1.62
CA ILE A 22 -23.69 -12.88 -1.47
C ILE A 22 -24.45 -14.21 -1.42
N GLU A 23 -24.15 -15.10 -2.38
CA GLU A 23 -24.72 -16.45 -2.44
C GLU A 23 -23.63 -17.43 -2.92
N GLU A 24 -23.34 -18.42 -2.09
CA GLU A 24 -22.27 -19.37 -2.33
C GLU A 24 -22.48 -20.13 -3.66
N GLY A 25 -21.43 -20.18 -4.47
CA GLY A 25 -21.46 -20.82 -5.80
C GLY A 25 -22.26 -20.08 -6.88
N LYS A 26 -22.81 -18.90 -6.58
CA LYS A 26 -23.63 -18.13 -7.54
C LYS A 26 -23.17 -16.69 -7.70
N THR A 27 -23.12 -15.93 -6.61
CA THR A 27 -22.95 -14.46 -6.69
C THR A 27 -21.99 -13.96 -5.62
N VAL A 28 -21.01 -13.17 -6.04
CA VAL A 28 -20.00 -12.52 -5.19
C VAL A 28 -19.83 -11.07 -5.61
N SER A 29 -19.55 -10.18 -4.66
CA SER A 29 -19.15 -8.81 -4.97
C SER A 29 -17.65 -8.74 -5.27
N PHE A 30 -17.29 -8.06 -6.35
CA PHE A 30 -15.91 -7.76 -6.70
C PHE A 30 -15.55 -6.35 -6.26
N VAL A 31 -14.32 -6.17 -5.78
CA VAL A 31 -13.76 -4.86 -5.47
C VAL A 31 -12.68 -4.56 -6.49
N TYR A 32 -12.80 -3.43 -7.17
CA TYR A 32 -11.83 -2.94 -8.13
C TYR A 32 -11.42 -1.52 -7.75
N VAL A 33 -10.13 -1.23 -7.85
CA VAL A 33 -9.55 0.06 -7.47
C VAL A 33 -8.78 0.59 -8.67
N ASP A 34 -9.24 1.71 -9.21
CA ASP A 34 -8.56 2.45 -10.26
C ASP A 34 -7.78 3.61 -9.66
N ILE A 35 -6.52 3.74 -10.05
CA ILE A 35 -5.63 4.82 -9.63
C ILE A 35 -5.21 5.59 -10.88
N VAL A 36 -5.46 6.89 -10.89
CA VAL A 36 -5.06 7.79 -11.97
C VAL A 36 -4.00 8.75 -11.46
N CYS A 37 -2.80 8.67 -12.03
CA CYS A 37 -1.71 9.59 -11.71
C CYS A 37 -1.96 10.96 -12.37
N LEU A 38 -2.18 11.99 -11.56
CA LEU A 38 -2.38 13.37 -12.04
C LEU A 38 -1.06 14.11 -12.29
N ASN A 39 -0.10 13.92 -11.38
CA ASN A 39 1.25 14.47 -11.49
C ASN A 39 2.24 13.48 -10.87
N ASN A 40 3.41 13.33 -11.48
CA ASN A 40 4.46 12.44 -11.00
C ASN A 40 5.73 13.24 -10.71
N GLU A 41 5.97 13.50 -9.42
CA GLU A 41 7.17 14.19 -8.90
C GLU A 41 8.02 13.26 -8.00
N GLY A 42 7.87 11.93 -8.18
CA GLY A 42 8.57 10.91 -7.41
C GLY A 42 7.64 10.10 -6.51
N ASN A 43 8.16 8.95 -6.06
CA ASN A 43 7.55 8.00 -5.14
C ASN A 43 6.09 7.65 -5.45
N LEU A 44 5.80 7.36 -6.72
CA LEU A 44 4.43 7.06 -7.16
C LEU A 44 3.86 5.81 -6.48
N PHE A 45 4.71 4.86 -6.05
CA PHE A 45 4.27 3.64 -5.36
C PHE A 45 3.60 3.96 -4.03
N ASP A 46 4.23 4.78 -3.18
CA ASP A 46 3.68 5.12 -1.86
C ASP A 46 2.45 6.02 -2.00
N ALA A 47 2.48 6.97 -2.93
CA ALA A 47 1.30 7.79 -3.24
C ALA A 47 0.11 6.93 -3.70
N ALA A 48 0.34 5.98 -4.62
CA ALA A 48 -0.69 5.08 -5.12
C ALA A 48 -1.23 4.14 -4.03
N ASN A 49 -0.35 3.59 -3.19
CA ASN A 49 -0.74 2.73 -2.07
C ASN A 49 -1.63 3.50 -1.09
N ILE A 50 -1.22 4.70 -0.65
CA ILE A 50 -2.00 5.53 0.27
C ILE A 50 -3.35 5.91 -0.35
N ALA A 51 -3.38 6.29 -1.62
CA ALA A 51 -4.62 6.60 -2.33
C ALA A 51 -5.57 5.41 -2.38
N ALA A 52 -5.07 4.22 -2.70
CA ALA A 52 -5.85 2.99 -2.74
C ALA A 52 -6.39 2.60 -1.35
N LEU A 53 -5.54 2.62 -0.32
CA LEU A 53 -5.96 2.35 1.06
C LEU A 53 -7.05 3.32 1.50
N ARG A 54 -6.91 4.61 1.18
CA ARG A 54 -7.89 5.63 1.53
C ARG A 54 -9.21 5.44 0.77
N ALA A 55 -9.16 5.08 -0.51
CA ALA A 55 -10.34 4.75 -1.28
C ALA A 55 -11.08 3.54 -0.68
N ILE A 56 -10.36 2.46 -0.39
CA ILE A 56 -10.90 1.25 0.24
C ILE A 56 -11.57 1.58 1.57
N LEU A 57 -10.90 2.34 2.44
CA LEU A 57 -11.41 2.71 3.77
C LEU A 57 -12.70 3.55 3.74
N ASN A 58 -12.91 4.35 2.70
CA ASN A 58 -14.08 5.22 2.57
C ASN A 58 -15.17 4.67 1.66
N THR A 59 -14.95 3.51 1.02
CA THR A 59 -15.89 2.96 0.05
C THR A 59 -17.18 2.52 0.74
N LYS A 60 -18.30 3.04 0.22
CA LYS A 60 -19.67 2.62 0.54
C LYS A 60 -20.32 2.09 -0.73
N TYR A 61 -20.97 0.94 -0.66
CA TYR A 61 -21.59 0.29 -1.81
C TYR A 61 -23.00 -0.22 -1.49
N LYS A 62 -23.80 -0.45 -2.52
CA LYS A 62 -25.13 -1.06 -2.40
C LYS A 62 -25.16 -2.35 -3.19
N ILE A 63 -25.88 -3.33 -2.65
CA ILE A 63 -26.14 -4.59 -3.34
C ILE A 63 -27.52 -4.47 -3.98
N GLU A 64 -27.64 -4.84 -5.25
CA GLU A 64 -28.91 -4.81 -5.96
C GLU A 64 -29.98 -5.62 -5.21
N GLY A 65 -31.15 -5.02 -4.99
CA GLY A 65 -32.22 -5.62 -4.18
C GLY A 65 -32.11 -5.41 -2.67
N LYS A 66 -31.06 -4.74 -2.16
CA LYS A 66 -30.96 -4.30 -0.76
C LYS A 66 -31.01 -2.77 -0.66
N GLU A 67 -31.83 -2.24 0.26
CA GLU A 67 -31.90 -0.80 0.52
C GLU A 67 -30.73 -0.27 1.37
N GLU A 68 -30.06 -1.17 2.09
CA GLU A 68 -28.94 -0.85 2.97
C GLU A 68 -27.67 -0.47 2.21
N THR A 69 -26.90 0.46 2.79
CA THR A 69 -25.57 0.83 2.30
C THR A 69 -24.53 0.08 3.12
N PHE A 70 -23.68 -0.68 2.43
CA PHE A 70 -22.64 -1.50 3.02
C PHE A 70 -21.29 -0.77 2.98
N THR A 71 -20.43 -1.07 3.95
CA THR A 71 -19.00 -0.74 3.91
C THR A 71 -18.19 -1.99 3.59
N LEU A 72 -16.98 -1.81 3.09
CA LEU A 72 -16.08 -2.95 2.87
C LEU A 72 -15.69 -3.59 4.21
N PRO A 73 -15.64 -4.94 4.28
CA PRO A 73 -15.26 -5.65 5.48
C PRO A 73 -13.74 -5.58 5.70
N ILE A 74 -13.29 -4.47 6.27
CA ILE A 74 -11.87 -4.12 6.40
C ILE A 74 -11.36 -4.42 7.81
N ASP A 75 -10.19 -5.05 7.89
CA ASP A 75 -9.41 -5.18 9.11
C ASP A 75 -8.32 -4.09 9.17
N LYS A 76 -8.55 -3.07 10.01
CA LYS A 76 -7.65 -1.91 10.11
C LYS A 76 -6.23 -2.27 10.58
N SER A 77 -6.05 -3.38 11.29
CA SER A 77 -4.71 -3.85 11.70
C SER A 77 -3.87 -4.30 10.49
N LYS A 78 -4.53 -4.70 9.39
CA LYS A 78 -3.92 -5.21 8.16
C LYS A 78 -3.71 -4.14 7.10
N LEU A 79 -3.78 -2.85 7.46
CA LEU A 79 -3.42 -1.75 6.57
C LEU A 79 -1.91 -1.78 6.30
N ALA A 80 -1.54 -2.32 5.13
CA ALA A 80 -0.18 -2.40 4.65
C ALA A 80 0.18 -1.13 3.87
N ILE A 81 0.90 -0.25 4.57
CA ILE A 81 1.39 1.01 4.02
C ILE A 81 2.74 0.75 3.35
N SER A 82 2.89 1.18 2.10
CA SER A 82 4.19 1.06 1.42
C SER A 82 5.15 2.18 1.82
N HIS A 83 6.42 1.82 1.93
CA HIS A 83 7.53 2.70 2.25
C HIS A 83 8.64 2.43 1.25
N THR A 84 9.00 3.44 0.46
CA THR A 84 9.97 3.31 -0.62
C THR A 84 11.26 4.05 -0.29
N PHE A 85 12.36 3.31 -0.44
CA PHE A 85 13.73 3.79 -0.26
C PHE A 85 14.48 3.69 -1.59
N THR A 86 15.38 4.62 -1.85
CA THR A 86 16.31 4.58 -2.99
C THR A 86 17.74 4.61 -2.50
N LYS A 87 18.63 3.93 -3.23
CA LYS A 87 20.06 3.96 -3.01
C LYS A 87 20.71 4.74 -4.13
N ILE A 88 21.44 5.80 -3.77
CA ILE A 88 22.16 6.68 -4.69
C ILE A 88 23.59 6.79 -4.18
N ASN A 89 24.57 6.34 -4.98
CA ASN A 89 26.00 6.42 -4.64
C ASN A 89 26.31 5.85 -3.25
N GLY A 90 25.68 4.72 -2.91
CA GLY A 90 25.89 4.05 -1.61
C GLY A 90 25.12 4.64 -0.43
N ASN A 91 24.38 5.74 -0.60
CA ASN A 91 23.55 6.33 0.45
C ASN A 91 22.07 5.99 0.24
N ILE A 92 21.32 5.84 1.33
CA ILE A 92 19.90 5.47 1.31
C ILE A 92 19.04 6.69 1.60
N PHE A 93 18.05 6.94 0.74
CA PHE A 93 17.08 8.02 0.85
C PHE A 93 15.69 7.42 0.99
N PHE A 94 14.83 8.08 1.78
CA PHE A 94 13.42 7.73 1.93
C PHE A 94 12.57 8.76 1.19
N ASP A 95 11.48 8.33 0.57
CA ASP A 95 10.55 9.17 -0.20
C ASP A 95 11.24 9.95 -1.34
N PRO A 96 11.75 9.23 -2.37
CA PRO A 96 12.55 9.84 -3.42
C PRO A 96 11.71 10.76 -4.32
N SER A 97 12.26 11.94 -4.59
CA SER A 97 11.81 12.83 -5.66
C SER A 97 12.07 12.24 -7.05
N ALA A 98 11.43 12.80 -8.08
CA ALA A 98 11.63 12.37 -9.47
C ALA A 98 13.09 12.46 -9.95
N GLU A 99 13.90 13.38 -9.40
CA GLU A 99 15.33 13.49 -9.72
C GLU A 99 16.16 12.40 -9.03
N GLU A 100 15.83 12.10 -7.78
CA GLU A 100 16.46 11.01 -7.01
C GLU A 100 16.12 9.65 -7.62
N GLU A 101 14.88 9.42 -8.07
CA GLU A 101 14.50 8.18 -8.75
C GLU A 101 15.27 7.95 -10.06
N LYS A 102 15.53 9.02 -10.83
CA LYS A 102 16.29 8.94 -12.10
C LYS A 102 17.76 8.61 -11.90
N THR A 103 18.31 8.95 -10.74
CA THR A 103 19.72 8.77 -10.41
C THR A 103 19.98 7.59 -9.47
N ALA A 104 18.92 6.95 -8.98
CA ALA A 104 19.01 5.81 -8.07
C ALA A 104 19.59 4.56 -8.75
N ASP A 105 20.56 3.96 -8.08
CA ASP A 105 21.14 2.67 -8.45
C ASP A 105 20.13 1.55 -8.20
N ALA A 106 19.41 1.63 -7.08
CA ALA A 106 18.42 0.65 -6.67
C ALA A 106 17.29 1.30 -5.87
N ARG A 107 16.13 0.64 -5.88
CA ARG A 107 14.97 0.98 -5.06
C ARG A 107 14.60 -0.20 -4.18
N PHE A 108 14.09 0.05 -2.99
CA PHE A 108 13.54 -0.95 -2.10
C PHE A 108 12.22 -0.47 -1.53
N THR A 109 11.14 -1.19 -1.85
CA THR A 109 9.78 -0.87 -1.37
C THR A 109 9.31 -1.93 -0.39
N ILE A 110 8.80 -1.49 0.76
CA ILE A 110 8.35 -2.32 1.88
C ILE A 110 6.86 -2.06 2.11
N GLY A 111 6.01 -3.07 1.95
CA GLY A 111 4.60 -3.00 2.37
C GLY A 111 4.46 -3.50 3.81
N LEU A 112 4.06 -2.62 4.73
CA LEU A 112 4.11 -2.88 6.17
C LEU A 112 2.76 -2.62 6.87
N SER A 113 2.22 -3.65 7.52
CA SER A 113 1.09 -3.58 8.46
C SER A 113 1.63 -3.70 9.90
N GLU A 114 1.02 -4.51 10.77
CA GLU A 114 1.65 -4.99 12.01
C GLU A 114 2.82 -5.96 11.74
N LYS A 115 2.90 -6.48 10.52
CA LYS A 115 3.99 -7.33 10.03
C LYS A 115 4.40 -6.91 8.62
N ILE A 116 5.57 -7.36 8.19
CA ILE A 116 6.02 -7.21 6.80
C ILE A 116 5.09 -8.03 5.90
N ASN A 117 4.43 -7.39 4.94
CA ASN A 117 3.55 -8.03 3.97
C ASN A 117 4.24 -8.22 2.62
N SER A 118 5.13 -7.31 2.24
CA SER A 118 5.88 -7.41 1.00
C SER A 118 7.21 -6.67 1.07
N LEU A 119 8.20 -7.19 0.36
CA LEU A 119 9.50 -6.57 0.12
C LEU A 119 9.77 -6.66 -1.38
N GLN A 120 10.20 -5.57 -2.00
CA GLN A 120 10.49 -5.55 -3.42
C GLN A 120 11.69 -4.65 -3.73
N LYS A 121 12.77 -5.27 -4.22
CA LYS A 121 13.89 -4.56 -4.83
C LYS A 121 13.56 -4.21 -6.28
N GLY A 122 13.83 -2.97 -6.67
CA GLY A 122 13.85 -2.49 -8.05
C GLY A 122 15.23 -1.91 -8.41
N GLY A 123 15.45 -1.67 -9.70
CA GLY A 123 16.73 -1.19 -10.23
C GLY A 123 17.82 -2.26 -10.26
N ASP A 124 18.97 -1.87 -10.82
CA ASP A 124 20.08 -2.79 -11.11
C ASP A 124 21.09 -2.92 -9.97
N GLY A 125 21.10 -1.97 -9.04
CA GLY A 125 21.95 -1.99 -7.86
C GLY A 125 21.52 -3.01 -6.81
N MET A 126 22.27 -3.03 -5.70
CA MET A 126 22.11 -3.98 -4.61
C MET A 126 22.00 -3.30 -3.25
N PHE A 127 21.23 -3.94 -2.37
CA PHE A 127 21.19 -3.65 -0.94
C PHE A 127 21.88 -4.81 -0.20
N THR A 128 22.72 -4.47 0.76
CA THR A 128 23.27 -5.41 1.73
C THR A 128 22.20 -5.79 2.75
N PRO A 129 22.32 -6.95 3.43
CA PRO A 129 21.39 -7.32 4.50
C PRO A 129 21.26 -6.25 5.59
N GLU A 130 22.36 -5.64 6.00
CA GLU A 130 22.39 -4.59 7.03
C GLU A 130 21.62 -3.34 6.59
N GLU A 131 21.72 -2.98 5.31
CA GLU A 131 20.94 -1.88 4.73
C GLU A 131 19.45 -2.20 4.65
N ILE A 132 19.08 -3.46 4.41
CA ILE A 132 17.67 -3.89 4.39
C ILE A 132 17.10 -3.79 5.81
N ASP A 133 17.83 -4.29 6.81
CA ASP A 133 17.41 -4.21 8.22
C ASP A 133 17.21 -2.74 8.64
N PHE A 134 18.13 -1.86 8.26
CA PHE A 134 17.99 -0.42 8.46
C PHE A 134 16.72 0.15 7.81
N CYS A 135 16.43 -0.20 6.54
CA CYS A 135 15.22 0.25 5.85
C CYS A 135 13.95 -0.24 6.56
N VAL A 136 13.93 -1.49 7.05
CA VAL A 136 12.79 -2.07 7.75
C VAL A 136 12.55 -1.37 9.08
N GLU A 137 13.60 -1.14 9.88
CA GLU A 137 13.50 -0.40 11.14
C GLU A 137 12.94 1.00 10.92
N LYS A 138 13.46 1.72 9.92
CA LYS A 138 12.97 3.05 9.55
C LYS A 138 11.52 3.02 9.08
N ALA A 139 11.13 2.03 8.28
CA ALA A 139 9.74 1.88 7.85
C ALA A 139 8.80 1.66 9.04
N ILE A 140 9.19 0.88 10.05
CA ILE A 140 8.39 0.66 11.27
C ILE A 140 8.19 1.97 12.05
N GLU A 141 9.23 2.81 12.13
CA GLU A 141 9.15 4.12 12.78
C GLU A 141 8.18 5.05 12.03
N ILE A 142 8.39 5.24 10.72
CA ILE A 142 7.63 6.15 9.86
C ILE A 142 6.16 5.72 9.79
N ARG A 143 5.90 4.41 9.71
CA ARG A 143 4.54 3.87 9.63
C ARG A 143 3.64 4.38 10.74
N LYS A 144 4.16 4.60 11.96
CA LYS A 144 3.34 5.07 13.09
C LYS A 144 2.70 6.43 12.80
N GLU A 145 3.48 7.33 12.20
CA GLU A 145 3.02 8.66 11.81
C GLU A 145 2.09 8.59 10.60
N THR A 146 2.51 7.89 9.54
CA THR A 146 1.70 7.75 8.31
C THR A 146 0.36 7.07 8.58
N PHE A 147 0.32 6.07 9.47
CA PHE A 147 -0.92 5.41 9.88
C PHE A 147 -1.86 6.36 10.60
N LYS A 148 -1.34 7.25 11.46
CA LYS A 148 -2.16 8.25 12.14
C LYS A 148 -2.83 9.17 11.12
N THR A 149 -2.05 9.75 10.20
CA THR A 149 -2.57 10.63 9.15
C THR A 149 -3.53 9.90 8.21
N LEU A 150 -3.23 8.65 7.85
CA LEU A 150 -4.12 7.82 7.03
C LEU A 150 -5.46 7.57 7.72
N MET A 151 -5.51 7.52 9.05
CA MET A 151 -6.74 7.32 9.83
C MET A 151 -7.47 8.62 10.18
N GLU A 152 -6.81 9.77 10.08
CA GLU A 152 -7.44 11.08 10.32
C GLU A 152 -8.57 11.34 9.30
N ASN A 153 -9.68 11.94 9.76
CA ASN A 153 -10.85 12.28 8.94
C ASN A 153 -11.56 11.10 8.25
N ILE A 154 -11.36 9.85 8.69
CA ILE A 154 -12.24 8.74 8.29
C ILE A 154 -13.50 8.81 9.15
N ASN A 155 -14.54 9.46 8.62
CA ASN A 155 -15.86 9.48 9.22
C ASN A 155 -16.55 8.13 8.93
N ASN A 156 -16.63 7.26 9.95
CA ASN A 156 -17.52 6.10 9.92
C ASN A 156 -18.97 6.57 10.03
#